data_AF-B3PEN0-F1
#
_entry.id   AF-B3PEN0-F1
#
_cell.length_a   1.000
_cell.length_b   1.000
_cell.length_c   1.000
_cell.angle_alpha   90.00
_cell.angle_beta   90.00
_cell.angle_gamma   90.00
#
_symmetry.space_group_name_H-M   'P 1'
#
loop_
_entity.id
_entity.type
_entity.pdbx_description
1 polymer ?
#
loop_
_entity_poly.entity_id
_entity_poly.type
_entity_poly.pdbx_seq_one_letter_code
_entity_poly.pdbx_strand_id
1 'polypeptide(L)'
;MSNKSLGDPYQSEVSLIHSKRCRCDSCRFAGDERTYSQALEQQADQSSTHRESNAHPCEFQSAEEVMDRAIENTIVRAVFGQDDHSRRRFIRAVGGGTLAAALSSVLPMGAIKAAAKEAGGPLEKKKLNVGFVPITCATPIIMAHPMGFYAKHGLEVEVIKTAGWAVARDKSLAGEYDASHMLTPMPLAMSLGIGSTAKNFIMPAVENINGQAIVLHVDHKDKRDPKQWKGFKFGVPFEYSMHNFLLRYYVAEHGLDPDKDIQIRVVPPPEMVANLRAGNLDGYLSPDPFNQRAVWEKVGFIHTLTKDLWDGHPCCAFACSQEFALTHPNTYGALLKSIVEATHYSSKTENRKDIAAAIAPANYLNQPVPVIEQVLLGRYADGLGEVKHVPDRIDFDPFPWHSMAVWILTQMKRWGYIKGNVDYQTIARQVYLASDCEKVLKELGYPVPSGTNKNYFIMGKEFDVTKPDDYINSFTIRRT
;
A
#
# COMPACT_ATOMS: atom_id res chain seq x y z
N MET A 1 7.88 -23.43 7.56
CA MET A 1 7.34 -22.07 7.38
C MET A 1 6.35 -21.83 8.49
N SER A 2 6.62 -20.86 9.34
CA SER A 2 5.87 -20.57 10.56
C SER A 2 4.78 -19.55 10.22
N ASN A 3 3.52 -19.96 10.23
CA ASN A 3 2.42 -19.00 10.17
C ASN A 3 2.36 -18.25 11.50
N LYS A 4 2.30 -16.93 11.44
CA LYS A 4 2.13 -16.06 12.62
C LYS A 4 0.69 -16.21 13.13
N SER A 5 0.55 -16.45 14.42
CA SER A 5 -0.74 -16.69 15.10
C SER A 5 -1.40 -15.36 15.50
N LEU A 6 -2.74 -15.28 15.36
CA LEU A 6 -3.60 -14.23 15.94
C LEU A 6 -4.19 -14.65 17.31
N GLY A 7 -3.67 -15.71 17.93
CA GLY A 7 -4.11 -16.19 19.24
C GLY A 7 -3.76 -15.26 20.40
N ASP A 8 -4.23 -15.58 21.60
CA ASP A 8 -3.94 -14.85 22.84
C ASP A 8 -2.42 -14.83 23.13
N PRO A 9 -1.75 -13.66 23.04
CA PRO A 9 -0.30 -13.58 23.20
C PRO A 9 0.18 -13.84 24.64
N TYR A 10 -0.73 -13.83 25.61
CA TYR A 10 -0.46 -13.99 27.04
C TYR A 10 -0.60 -15.43 27.51
N GLN A 11 -1.03 -16.36 26.66
CA GLN A 11 -1.00 -17.78 26.97
C GLN A 11 0.42 -18.34 26.86
N SER A 12 0.97 -18.78 28.00
CA SER A 12 2.29 -19.39 28.09
C SER A 12 2.40 -20.73 27.36
N GLU A 13 1.29 -21.44 27.15
CA GLU A 13 1.31 -22.76 26.53
C GLU A 13 1.21 -22.70 25.01
N VAL A 14 0.65 -21.62 24.47
CA VAL A 14 0.43 -21.43 23.04
C VAL A 14 1.61 -20.68 22.44
N SER A 15 2.20 -21.24 21.38
CA SER A 15 3.26 -20.52 20.66
C SER A 15 2.66 -19.38 19.86
N LEU A 16 3.34 -18.23 19.85
CA LEU A 16 3.04 -17.15 18.90
C LEU A 16 3.34 -17.56 17.45
N ILE A 17 4.02 -18.68 17.26
CA ILE A 17 4.44 -19.24 15.99
C ILE A 17 3.77 -20.60 15.81
N HIS A 18 3.00 -20.79 14.74
CA HIS A 18 2.45 -22.11 14.43
C HIS A 18 3.57 -23.02 13.92
N SER A 19 3.90 -24.05 14.70
CA SER A 19 4.77 -25.16 14.30
C SER A 19 3.93 -26.39 13.91
N LYS A 20 4.55 -27.39 13.28
CA LYS A 20 3.89 -28.68 12.96
C LYS A 20 3.30 -29.40 14.19
N ARG A 21 3.68 -29.01 15.42
CA ARG A 21 3.17 -29.57 16.68
C ARG A 21 2.18 -28.64 17.39
N CYS A 22 1.72 -27.56 16.75
CA CYS A 22 0.75 -26.64 17.34
C CYS A 22 -0.60 -27.33 17.57
N ARG A 23 -1.15 -27.20 18.77
CA ARG A 23 -2.42 -27.84 19.19
C ARG A 23 -3.57 -26.85 19.36
N CYS A 24 -3.45 -25.62 18.85
CA CYS A 24 -4.56 -24.66 18.89
C CYS A 24 -5.68 -25.11 17.96
N ASP A 25 -6.90 -24.62 18.19
CA ASP A 25 -8.09 -25.09 17.47
C ASP A 25 -7.93 -24.93 15.95
N SER A 26 -7.41 -23.78 15.49
CA SER A 26 -7.13 -23.57 14.06
C SER A 26 -6.13 -24.56 13.43
N CYS A 27 -5.18 -25.11 14.20
CA CYS A 27 -4.20 -26.08 13.73
C CYS A 27 -4.65 -27.53 13.92
N ARG A 28 -5.52 -27.82 14.90
CA ARG A 28 -6.07 -29.17 15.13
C ARG A 28 -6.89 -29.68 13.94
N PHE A 29 -7.58 -28.77 13.25
CA PHE A 29 -8.39 -29.11 12.07
C PHE A 29 -7.61 -29.17 10.76
N ALA A 30 -6.32 -28.82 10.76
CA ALA A 30 -5.48 -28.80 9.55
C ALA A 30 -4.83 -30.15 9.21
N GLY A 31 -5.24 -31.24 9.87
CA GLY A 31 -4.64 -32.57 9.75
C GLY A 31 -5.23 -33.49 8.69
N ASP A 32 -6.35 -33.13 8.06
CA ASP A 32 -7.01 -33.98 7.06
C ASP A 32 -7.68 -33.11 5.98
N GLU A 33 -7.18 -33.14 4.74
CA GLU A 33 -7.55 -32.22 3.65
C GLU A 33 -9.00 -32.41 3.12
N ARG A 34 -9.82 -33.28 3.72
CA ARG A 34 -11.20 -33.58 3.25
C ARG A 34 -12.34 -33.16 4.17
N THR A 35 -12.07 -32.62 5.35
CA THR A 35 -13.14 -32.37 6.35
C THR A 35 -13.35 -30.90 6.73
N TYR A 36 -12.64 -29.94 6.14
CA TYR A 36 -12.86 -28.51 6.43
C TYR A 36 -14.27 -28.03 6.03
N SER A 37 -14.75 -28.46 4.85
CA SER A 37 -16.09 -28.10 4.35
C SER A 37 -17.21 -28.83 5.12
N GLN A 38 -16.99 -30.08 5.52
CA GLN A 38 -17.96 -30.88 6.29
C GLN A 38 -18.06 -30.44 7.75
N ALA A 39 -16.97 -29.94 8.36
CA ALA A 39 -17.00 -29.41 9.72
C ALA A 39 -17.80 -28.09 9.80
N LEU A 40 -17.77 -27.27 8.73
CA LEU A 40 -18.58 -26.06 8.61
C LEU A 40 -20.07 -26.37 8.39
N GLU A 41 -20.38 -27.43 7.63
CA GLU A 41 -21.77 -27.86 7.37
C GLU A 41 -22.39 -28.60 8.57
N GLN A 42 -21.63 -29.44 9.29
CA GLN A 42 -22.14 -30.11 10.50
C GLN A 42 -22.33 -29.18 11.70
N GLN A 43 -21.58 -28.06 11.76
CA GLN A 43 -21.79 -27.02 12.77
C GLN A 43 -23.07 -26.20 12.54
N ALA A 44 -23.61 -26.19 11.32
CA ALA A 44 -24.86 -25.49 11.01
C ALA A 44 -26.11 -26.30 11.39
N ASP A 45 -26.02 -27.65 11.39
CA ASP A 45 -27.19 -28.53 11.61
C ASP A 45 -27.35 -29.06 13.04
N GLN A 46 -26.33 -28.96 13.91
CA GLN A 46 -26.40 -29.46 15.31
C GLN A 46 -26.84 -28.41 16.34
N SER A 47 -27.21 -27.20 15.92
CA SER A 47 -27.66 -26.12 16.82
C SER A 47 -29.10 -26.26 17.36
N SER A 48 -29.77 -27.39 17.10
CA SER A 48 -31.12 -27.65 17.62
C SER A 48 -31.22 -29.06 18.22
N THR A 49 -30.63 -29.31 19.39
CA THR A 49 -31.20 -30.15 20.47
C THR A 49 -30.20 -30.39 21.63
N HIS A 50 -30.71 -30.19 22.85
CA HIS A 50 -30.21 -30.61 24.17
C HIS A 50 -29.15 -29.78 24.94
N ARG A 51 -29.39 -29.80 26.26
CA ARG A 51 -28.93 -28.92 27.36
C ARG A 51 -27.70 -29.48 28.11
N GLU A 52 -27.04 -28.53 28.79
CA GLU A 52 -26.26 -28.64 30.05
C GLU A 52 -24.88 -29.34 30.02
N SER A 53 -23.81 -28.53 29.89
CA SER A 53 -22.76 -28.39 30.91
C SER A 53 -21.72 -27.32 30.49
N ASN A 54 -21.18 -26.62 31.48
CA ASN A 54 -20.32 -25.42 31.38
C ASN A 54 -19.19 -25.52 30.34
N ALA A 55 -19.28 -24.71 29.28
CA ALA A 55 -18.13 -24.21 28.52
C ALA A 55 -18.51 -22.85 27.89
N HIS A 56 -17.62 -21.86 28.05
CA HIS A 56 -17.80 -20.50 27.54
C HIS A 56 -18.08 -20.48 26.02
N PRO A 57 -19.08 -19.70 25.54
CA PRO A 57 -19.44 -19.68 24.13
C PRO A 57 -18.37 -18.98 23.29
N CYS A 58 -18.02 -19.59 22.16
CA CYS A 58 -17.22 -18.95 21.12
C CYS A 58 -18.13 -18.00 20.34
N GLU A 59 -18.14 -16.72 20.71
CA GLU A 59 -18.81 -15.65 19.97
C GLU A 59 -17.97 -15.23 18.75
N PHE A 60 -18.64 -14.88 17.65
CA PHE A 60 -18.02 -14.34 16.44
C PHE A 60 -17.28 -13.02 16.76
N GLN A 61 -15.96 -13.00 16.55
CA GLN A 61 -15.08 -11.87 16.90
C GLN A 61 -15.28 -10.66 15.97
N SER A 62 -15.29 -9.45 16.53
CA SER A 62 -15.40 -8.19 15.78
C SER A 62 -14.07 -7.80 15.12
N ALA A 63 -14.10 -6.97 14.08
CA ALA A 63 -12.88 -6.52 13.39
C ALA A 63 -11.93 -5.70 14.29
N GLU A 64 -12.47 -5.06 15.33
CA GLU A 64 -11.73 -4.32 16.35
C GLU A 64 -10.95 -5.28 17.26
N GLU A 65 -11.57 -6.39 17.69
CA GLU A 65 -10.91 -7.42 18.51
C GLU A 65 -9.80 -8.16 17.75
N VAL A 66 -9.97 -8.37 16.45
CA VAL A 66 -8.92 -8.98 15.60
C VAL A 66 -7.73 -8.02 15.44
N MET A 67 -7.99 -6.72 15.31
CA MET A 67 -6.96 -5.69 15.23
C MET A 67 -6.19 -5.59 16.55
N ASP A 68 -6.89 -5.48 17.68
CA ASP A 68 -6.27 -5.39 19.00
C ASP A 68 -5.35 -6.58 19.26
N ARG A 69 -5.79 -7.80 18.90
CA ARG A 69 -4.95 -9.00 18.99
C ARG A 69 -3.74 -8.97 18.07
N ALA A 70 -3.85 -8.43 16.86
CA ALA A 70 -2.70 -8.31 15.95
C ALA A 70 -1.67 -7.30 16.49
N ILE A 71 -2.13 -6.20 17.10
CA ILE A 71 -1.31 -5.20 17.78
C ILE A 71 -0.59 -5.81 18.97
N GLU A 72 -1.32 -6.48 19.87
CA GLU A 72 -0.78 -7.15 21.05
C GLU A 72 0.28 -8.20 20.67
N ASN A 73 0.00 -9.03 19.66
CA ASN A 73 0.94 -10.04 19.18
C ASN A 73 2.22 -9.42 18.60
N THR A 74 2.11 -8.26 17.94
CA THR A 74 3.28 -7.54 17.43
C THR A 74 4.12 -6.95 18.57
N ILE A 75 3.48 -6.35 19.58
CA ILE A 75 4.15 -5.78 20.75
C ILE A 75 4.90 -6.87 21.53
N VAL A 76 4.25 -8.00 21.81
CA VAL A 76 4.88 -9.11 22.56
C VAL A 76 6.08 -9.67 21.78
N ARG A 77 5.99 -9.81 20.46
CA ARG A 77 7.14 -10.22 19.64
C ARG A 77 8.26 -9.17 19.58
N ALA A 78 7.94 -7.88 19.63
CA ALA A 78 8.95 -6.85 19.70
C ALA A 78 9.74 -6.89 21.01
N VAL A 79 9.08 -7.21 22.13
CA VAL A 79 9.71 -7.28 23.46
C VAL A 79 10.56 -8.53 23.65
N PHE A 80 10.11 -9.70 23.17
CA PHE A 80 10.81 -10.98 23.36
C PHE A 80 11.56 -11.48 22.11
N GLY A 81 11.51 -10.75 21.00
CA GLY A 81 12.05 -11.19 19.71
C GLY A 81 11.36 -12.46 19.18
N GLN A 82 12.12 -13.30 18.44
CA GLN A 82 11.67 -14.64 18.04
C GLN A 82 11.91 -15.72 19.13
N ASP A 83 12.30 -15.34 20.34
CA ASP A 83 12.62 -16.29 21.42
C ASP A 83 11.37 -16.66 22.25
N ASP A 84 10.55 -17.57 21.71
CA ASP A 84 9.34 -18.07 22.36
C ASP A 84 9.66 -18.78 23.70
N HIS A 85 10.87 -19.33 23.88
CA HIS A 85 11.26 -19.95 25.15
C HIS A 85 11.41 -18.92 26.28
N SER A 86 11.98 -17.76 25.97
CA SER A 86 12.12 -16.66 26.94
C SER A 86 10.77 -16.01 27.27
N ARG A 87 9.89 -15.82 26.27
CA ARG A 87 8.51 -15.39 26.50
C ARG A 87 7.75 -16.31 27.47
N ARG A 88 7.78 -17.63 27.21
CA ARG A 88 7.04 -18.62 28.03
C ARG A 88 7.54 -18.69 29.46
N ARG A 89 8.87 -18.68 29.66
CA ARG A 89 9.48 -18.65 31.00
C ARG A 89 9.06 -17.40 31.76
N PHE A 90 9.05 -16.26 31.09
CA PHE A 90 8.65 -14.99 31.69
C PHE A 90 7.16 -14.98 32.05
N ILE A 91 6.26 -15.36 31.13
CA ILE A 91 4.81 -15.43 31.39
C ILE A 91 4.48 -16.42 32.51
N ARG A 92 5.14 -17.58 32.57
CA ARG A 92 4.95 -18.54 33.67
C ARG A 92 5.45 -17.98 35.01
N ALA A 93 6.48 -17.14 35.00
CA ALA A 93 7.02 -16.54 36.21
C ALA A 93 6.15 -15.39 36.75
N VAL A 94 5.50 -14.61 35.87
CA VAL A 94 4.78 -13.38 36.25
C VAL A 94 3.25 -13.47 36.14
N GLY A 95 2.71 -14.49 35.46
CA GLY A 95 1.29 -14.64 35.15
C GLY A 95 0.84 -13.79 33.94
N GLY A 96 -0.03 -14.34 33.08
CA GLY A 96 -0.44 -13.70 31.82
C GLY A 96 -1.13 -12.34 32.01
N GLY A 97 -1.99 -12.20 33.02
CA GLY A 97 -2.67 -10.93 33.33
C GLY A 97 -1.73 -9.82 33.82
N THR A 98 -0.65 -10.18 34.50
CA THR A 98 0.37 -9.23 34.99
C THR A 98 1.26 -8.74 33.86
N LEU A 99 1.50 -9.56 32.83
CA LEU A 99 2.29 -9.16 31.66
C LEU A 99 1.57 -8.08 30.83
N ALA A 100 0.26 -8.17 30.65
CA ALA A 100 -0.52 -7.15 29.94
C ALA A 100 -0.45 -5.79 30.66
N ALA A 101 -0.64 -5.80 32.00
CA ALA A 101 -0.50 -4.61 32.84
C ALA A 101 0.96 -4.09 32.95
N ALA A 102 1.94 -4.98 32.86
CA ALA A 102 3.34 -4.62 32.77
C ALA A 102 3.63 -3.96 31.42
N LEU A 103 3.23 -4.53 30.28
CA LEU A 103 3.47 -3.95 28.95
C LEU A 103 2.80 -2.57 28.77
N SER A 104 1.62 -2.35 29.35
CA SER A 104 1.00 -1.03 29.40
C SER A 104 1.78 -0.02 30.25
N SER A 105 2.59 -0.49 31.21
CA SER A 105 3.48 0.32 32.05
C SER A 105 4.95 0.34 31.58
N VAL A 106 5.36 -0.54 30.65
CA VAL A 106 6.68 -0.57 30.00
C VAL A 106 6.70 0.20 28.67
N LEU A 107 5.57 0.77 28.21
CA LEU A 107 5.64 1.95 27.34
C LEU A 107 6.10 3.12 28.21
N PRO A 108 7.39 3.48 28.20
CA PRO A 108 7.92 4.32 29.25
C PRO A 108 7.54 5.73 28.86
N MET A 109 6.43 6.25 29.38
CA MET A 109 6.01 7.64 29.12
C MET A 109 7.12 8.65 29.47
N GLY A 110 8.03 8.28 30.38
CA GLY A 110 9.27 9.02 30.66
C GLY A 110 10.34 8.93 29.57
N ALA A 111 10.53 7.76 28.94
CA ALA A 111 11.46 7.60 27.81
C ALA A 111 10.85 8.10 26.49
N ILE A 112 9.53 8.05 26.32
CA ILE A 112 8.80 8.71 25.22
C ILE A 112 8.91 10.22 25.39
N LYS A 113 8.78 10.75 26.61
CA LYS A 113 9.08 12.17 26.89
C LYS A 113 10.54 12.53 26.71
N ALA A 114 11.48 11.64 27.00
CA ALA A 114 12.92 11.87 26.82
C ALA A 114 13.31 11.81 25.33
N ALA A 115 12.81 10.84 24.57
CA ALA A 115 12.98 10.72 23.12
C ALA A 115 12.27 11.86 22.36
N ALA A 116 11.10 12.32 22.84
CA ALA A 116 10.43 13.53 22.36
C ALA A 116 11.15 14.83 22.76
N LYS A 117 12.13 14.77 23.68
CA LYS A 117 13.01 15.90 24.03
C LYS A 117 14.32 15.87 23.23
N GLU A 118 14.70 14.71 22.70
CA GLU A 118 15.90 14.51 21.87
C GLU A 118 15.65 14.74 20.37
N ALA A 119 14.40 14.67 19.91
CA ALA A 119 14.02 15.17 18.58
C ALA A 119 13.50 16.61 18.70
N GLY A 120 13.99 17.50 17.82
CA GLY A 120 13.77 18.95 17.85
C GLY A 120 12.35 19.39 18.27
N GLY A 121 12.31 20.25 19.29
CA GLY A 121 11.16 21.07 19.69
C GLY A 121 9.86 20.34 20.07
N PRO A 122 8.93 21.03 20.77
CA PRO A 122 7.57 20.52 20.90
C PRO A 122 6.88 20.48 19.53
N LEU A 123 6.04 19.47 19.31
CA LEU A 123 5.17 19.38 18.13
C LEU A 123 4.24 20.60 18.07
N GLU A 124 4.22 21.29 16.93
CA GLU A 124 3.39 22.46 16.70
C GLU A 124 1.91 22.06 16.55
N LYS A 125 1.65 20.92 15.92
CA LYS A 125 0.33 20.32 15.75
C LYS A 125 0.39 18.82 16.03
N LYS A 126 -0.47 18.31 16.92
CA LYS A 126 -0.49 16.89 17.30
C LYS A 126 -1.59 16.09 16.62
N LYS A 127 -2.75 16.71 16.44
CA LYS A 127 -3.92 16.11 15.81
C LYS A 127 -3.86 16.36 14.32
N LEU A 128 -3.76 15.31 13.50
CA LEU A 128 -3.59 15.44 12.06
C LEU A 128 -4.64 14.64 11.30
N ASN A 129 -5.10 15.22 10.20
CA ASN A 129 -5.98 14.55 9.26
C ASN A 129 -5.18 14.04 8.06
N VAL A 130 -5.17 12.73 7.82
CA VAL A 130 -4.46 12.11 6.70
C VAL A 130 -5.43 11.38 5.80
N GLY A 131 -5.65 11.91 4.59
CA GLY A 131 -6.59 11.33 3.62
C GLY A 131 -5.98 10.15 2.86
N PHE A 132 -6.73 9.05 2.67
CA PHE A 132 -6.31 7.91 1.85
C PHE A 132 -7.41 7.37 0.92
N VAL A 133 -7.03 6.94 -0.29
CA VAL A 133 -7.88 6.12 -1.17
C VAL A 133 -7.73 4.63 -0.79
N PRO A 134 -8.82 3.85 -0.67
CA PRO A 134 -8.80 2.48 -0.13
C PRO A 134 -8.25 1.45 -1.13
N ILE A 135 -6.93 1.45 -1.29
CA ILE A 135 -6.15 0.50 -2.10
C ILE A 135 -4.95 -0.02 -1.29
N THR A 136 -4.32 -1.12 -1.72
CA THR A 136 -3.18 -1.70 -0.98
C THR A 136 -1.97 -0.78 -0.92
N CYS A 137 -1.88 0.21 -1.80
CA CYS A 137 -0.83 1.24 -1.77
C CYS A 137 -0.84 2.05 -0.46
N ALA A 138 -2.01 2.28 0.13
CA ALA A 138 -2.18 3.05 1.38
C ALA A 138 -1.72 2.29 2.64
N THR A 139 -1.17 1.08 2.50
CA THR A 139 -0.79 0.23 3.63
C THR A 139 0.09 0.96 4.65
N PRO A 140 1.14 1.72 4.28
CA PRO A 140 1.95 2.44 5.26
C PRO A 140 1.15 3.47 6.08
N ILE A 141 0.28 4.26 5.44
CA ILE A 141 -0.57 5.24 6.13
C ILE A 141 -1.51 4.54 7.11
N ILE A 142 -2.15 3.46 6.67
CA ILE A 142 -3.14 2.74 7.47
C ILE A 142 -2.45 2.05 8.65
N MET A 143 -1.36 1.32 8.40
CA MET A 143 -0.67 0.51 9.41
C MET A 143 0.08 1.34 10.45
N ALA A 144 0.43 2.60 10.15
CA ALA A 144 1.06 3.49 11.11
C ALA A 144 0.21 3.76 12.36
N HIS A 145 -1.12 3.68 12.27
CA HIS A 145 -2.02 3.83 13.41
C HIS A 145 -2.02 2.61 14.34
N PRO A 146 -2.43 1.39 13.92
CA PRO A 146 -2.47 0.22 14.79
C PRO A 146 -1.07 -0.18 15.29
N MET A 147 0.00 0.10 14.53
CA MET A 147 1.37 -0.17 14.99
C MET A 147 1.92 0.87 15.96
N GLY A 148 1.13 1.90 16.28
CA GLY A 148 1.53 2.95 17.22
C GLY A 148 2.67 3.83 16.69
N PHE A 149 3.00 3.79 15.39
CA PHE A 149 4.06 4.61 14.83
C PHE A 149 3.72 6.10 14.88
N TYR A 150 2.44 6.48 14.77
CA TYR A 150 2.03 7.87 15.02
C TYR A 150 2.19 8.27 16.49
N ALA A 151 1.65 7.45 17.41
CA ALA A 151 1.72 7.70 18.85
C ALA A 151 3.16 7.73 19.39
N LYS A 152 4.04 6.87 18.86
CA LYS A 152 5.48 6.84 19.16
C LYS A 152 6.14 8.21 18.95
N HIS A 153 5.74 8.94 17.93
CA HIS A 153 6.24 10.28 17.62
C HIS A 153 5.33 11.39 18.13
N GLY A 154 4.40 11.09 19.04
CA GLY A 154 3.55 12.07 19.74
C GLY A 154 2.37 12.60 18.93
N LEU A 155 2.01 11.93 17.82
CA LEU A 155 0.93 12.31 16.92
C LEU A 155 -0.36 11.53 17.20
N GLU A 156 -1.48 12.21 17.05
CA GLU A 156 -2.83 11.66 17.01
C GLU A 156 -3.33 11.85 15.58
N VAL A 157 -3.28 10.79 14.76
CA VAL A 157 -3.59 10.87 13.33
C VAL A 157 -4.92 10.20 13.04
N GLU A 158 -5.84 10.96 12.48
CA GLU A 158 -7.08 10.45 11.90
C GLU A 158 -6.84 10.09 10.42
N VAL A 159 -6.94 8.80 10.10
CA VAL A 159 -6.83 8.31 8.71
C VAL A 159 -8.21 8.31 8.05
N ILE A 160 -8.39 9.20 7.07
CA ILE A 160 -9.70 9.53 6.49
C ILE A 160 -9.82 8.87 5.11
N LYS A 161 -10.75 7.93 4.99
CA LYS A 161 -11.05 7.29 3.70
C LYS A 161 -11.64 8.30 2.72
N THR A 162 -11.13 8.28 1.49
CA THR A 162 -11.53 9.17 0.41
C THR A 162 -12.10 8.38 -0.77
N ALA A 163 -13.15 8.92 -1.41
CA ALA A 163 -13.87 8.26 -2.50
C ALA A 163 -13.04 8.11 -3.80
N GLY A 164 -12.06 8.98 -4.02
CA GLY A 164 -11.21 8.95 -5.20
C GLY A 164 -10.20 10.09 -5.22
N TRP A 165 -9.36 10.11 -6.25
CA TRP A 165 -8.19 11.00 -6.31
C TRP A 165 -8.51 12.47 -6.52
N ALA A 166 -9.59 12.79 -7.25
CA ALA A 166 -10.06 14.16 -7.40
C ALA A 166 -10.47 14.76 -6.05
N VAL A 167 -11.22 13.98 -5.24
CA VAL A 167 -11.63 14.40 -3.89
C VAL A 167 -10.41 14.52 -2.97
N ALA A 168 -9.44 13.60 -3.05
CA ALA A 168 -8.22 13.68 -2.27
C ALA A 168 -7.44 14.96 -2.59
N ARG A 169 -7.26 15.27 -3.87
CA ARG A 169 -6.66 16.53 -4.34
C ARG A 169 -7.39 17.75 -3.79
N ASP A 170 -8.69 17.82 -3.96
CA ASP A 170 -9.48 19.01 -3.61
C ASP A 170 -9.45 19.27 -2.09
N LYS A 171 -9.57 18.23 -1.28
CA LYS A 171 -9.45 18.31 0.18
C LYS A 171 -8.04 18.71 0.64
N SER A 172 -7.00 18.19 0.01
CA SER A 172 -5.62 18.60 0.28
C SER A 172 -5.37 20.07 -0.10
N LEU A 173 -5.92 20.54 -1.23
CA LEU A 173 -5.82 21.95 -1.63
C LEU A 173 -6.54 22.87 -0.64
N ALA A 174 -7.71 22.46 -0.16
CA ALA A 174 -8.51 23.16 0.83
C ALA A 174 -7.92 23.14 2.25
N GLY A 175 -6.90 22.33 2.52
CA GLY A 175 -6.29 22.19 3.85
C GLY A 175 -7.13 21.36 4.82
N GLU A 176 -8.10 20.60 4.33
CA GLU A 176 -8.84 19.62 5.16
C GLU A 176 -7.94 18.45 5.60
N TYR A 177 -6.93 18.15 4.78
CA TYR A 177 -5.90 17.15 5.07
C TYR A 177 -4.55 17.84 5.30
N ASP A 178 -3.91 17.49 6.41
CA ASP A 178 -2.54 17.90 6.74
C ASP A 178 -1.52 17.21 5.81
N ALA A 179 -1.78 15.94 5.50
CA ALA A 179 -1.08 15.16 4.51
C ALA A 179 -2.03 14.18 3.83
N SER A 180 -1.64 13.59 2.72
CA SER A 180 -2.48 12.67 1.98
C SER A 180 -1.68 11.62 1.24
N HIS A 181 -2.28 10.43 1.14
CA HIS A 181 -1.99 9.46 0.11
C HIS A 181 -2.25 10.10 -1.26
N MET A 182 -1.23 10.14 -2.12
CA MET A 182 -1.32 10.68 -3.47
C MET A 182 -0.69 9.74 -4.48
N LEU A 183 -1.16 9.80 -5.73
CA LEU A 183 -0.43 9.20 -6.85
C LEU A 183 0.85 10.01 -7.08
N THR A 184 1.97 9.35 -7.32
CA THR A 184 3.28 10.00 -7.42
C THR A 184 3.36 11.17 -8.42
N PRO A 185 2.59 11.22 -9.53
CA PRO A 185 2.54 12.42 -10.38
C PRO A 185 1.72 13.59 -9.84
N MET A 186 0.81 13.37 -8.88
CA MET A 186 -0.09 14.43 -8.39
C MET A 186 0.66 15.60 -7.75
N PRO A 187 1.62 15.41 -6.82
CA PRO A 187 2.39 16.51 -6.25
C PRO A 187 3.11 17.37 -7.31
N LEU A 188 3.61 16.74 -8.38
CA LEU A 188 4.23 17.45 -9.51
C LEU A 188 3.20 18.27 -10.29
N ALA A 189 2.08 17.65 -10.66
CA ALA A 189 1.00 18.32 -11.40
C ALA A 189 0.42 19.50 -10.61
N MET A 190 0.15 19.31 -9.32
CA MET A 190 -0.39 20.35 -8.42
C MET A 190 0.59 21.52 -8.24
N SER A 191 1.88 21.24 -8.08
CA SER A 191 2.91 22.28 -7.96
C SER A 191 3.07 23.09 -9.24
N LEU A 192 2.88 22.46 -10.41
CA LEU A 192 2.92 23.10 -11.72
C LEU A 192 1.58 23.75 -12.14
N GLY A 193 0.52 23.62 -11.35
CA GLY A 193 -0.82 24.15 -11.69
C GLY A 193 -1.50 23.40 -12.84
N ILE A 194 -1.17 22.13 -13.04
CA ILE A 194 -1.69 21.30 -14.12
C ILE A 194 -2.91 20.53 -13.60
N GLY A 195 -4.08 20.88 -14.11
CA GLY A 195 -5.35 20.24 -13.72
C GLY A 195 -5.88 20.67 -12.34
N SER A 196 -5.29 21.69 -11.73
CA SER A 196 -5.78 22.37 -10.52
C SER A 196 -5.14 23.76 -10.38
N THR A 197 -5.58 24.52 -9.39
CA THR A 197 -4.83 25.71 -8.93
C THR A 197 -3.43 25.30 -8.51
N ALA A 198 -2.42 26.08 -8.89
CA ALA A 198 -1.04 25.85 -8.49
C ALA A 198 -0.89 26.01 -6.97
N LYS A 199 -0.37 24.97 -6.32
CA LYS A 199 0.00 25.00 -4.90
C LYS A 199 1.20 24.09 -4.72
N ASN A 200 2.24 24.60 -4.06
CA ASN A 200 3.46 23.82 -3.84
C ASN A 200 3.16 22.64 -2.92
N PHE A 201 3.28 21.45 -3.47
CA PHE A 201 3.18 20.18 -2.75
C PHE A 201 4.54 19.49 -2.76
N ILE A 202 4.81 18.80 -1.66
CA ILE A 202 6.03 18.04 -1.45
C ILE A 202 5.68 16.57 -1.20
N MET A 203 6.60 15.70 -1.57
CA MET A 203 6.48 14.26 -1.57
C MET A 203 7.73 13.65 -0.93
N PRO A 204 7.79 13.56 0.41
CA PRO A 204 8.97 13.07 1.11
C PRO A 204 9.10 11.55 1.17
N ALA A 205 8.04 10.80 0.85
CA ALA A 205 8.13 9.35 0.82
C ALA A 205 7.23 8.75 -0.27
N VAL A 206 7.76 7.73 -0.95
CA VAL A 206 6.96 6.80 -1.75
C VAL A 206 6.30 5.82 -0.79
N GLU A 207 5.04 5.45 -1.02
CA GLU A 207 4.37 4.46 -0.16
C GLU A 207 4.61 3.07 -0.68
N ASN A 208 4.54 2.89 -2.00
CA ASN A 208 4.74 1.59 -2.60
C ASN A 208 5.38 1.68 -3.99
N ILE A 209 6.10 0.62 -4.34
CA ILE A 209 6.56 0.33 -5.69
C ILE A 209 5.77 -0.86 -6.25
N ASN A 210 5.65 -0.94 -7.58
CA ASN A 210 4.83 -1.95 -8.26
C ASN A 210 3.36 -1.94 -7.76
N GLY A 211 2.70 -3.10 -7.65
CA GLY A 211 1.36 -3.23 -7.06
C GLY A 211 0.19 -2.84 -7.98
N GLN A 212 0.42 -2.84 -9.29
CA GLN A 212 -0.59 -2.54 -10.31
C GLN A 212 -0.55 -3.60 -11.40
N ALA A 213 -1.60 -3.65 -12.21
CA ALA A 213 -1.70 -4.56 -13.35
C ALA A 213 -2.59 -3.97 -14.44
N ILE A 214 -2.38 -4.46 -15.67
CA ILE A 214 -3.39 -4.35 -16.72
C ILE A 214 -4.32 -5.56 -16.58
N VAL A 215 -5.61 -5.29 -16.41
CA VAL A 215 -6.68 -6.28 -16.37
C VAL A 215 -7.55 -6.10 -17.59
N LEU A 216 -7.94 -7.22 -18.21
CA LEU A 216 -8.93 -7.26 -19.29
C LEU A 216 -10.19 -7.98 -18.83
N HIS A 217 -11.33 -7.63 -19.41
CA HIS A 217 -12.57 -8.37 -19.23
C HIS A 217 -12.40 -9.82 -19.73
N VAL A 218 -13.07 -10.78 -19.10
CA VAL A 218 -12.96 -12.21 -19.47
C VAL A 218 -13.35 -12.53 -20.91
N ASP A 219 -14.14 -11.68 -21.55
CA ASP A 219 -14.53 -11.82 -22.96
C ASP A 219 -13.38 -11.55 -23.94
N HIS A 220 -12.27 -10.98 -23.48
CA HIS A 220 -11.11 -10.62 -24.30
C HIS A 220 -9.91 -11.57 -24.11
N LYS A 221 -10.15 -12.81 -23.65
CA LYS A 221 -9.11 -13.84 -23.46
C LYS A 221 -8.35 -14.19 -24.76
N ASP A 222 -9.01 -14.03 -25.90
CA ASP A 222 -8.47 -14.22 -27.25
C ASP A 222 -7.78 -12.95 -27.80
N LYS A 223 -7.98 -11.79 -27.17
CA LYS A 223 -7.47 -10.49 -27.61
C LYS A 223 -6.36 -9.97 -26.71
N ARG A 224 -5.33 -10.80 -26.50
CA ARG A 224 -4.20 -10.48 -25.61
C ARG A 224 -3.05 -9.74 -26.30
N ASP A 225 -3.00 -9.70 -27.63
CA ASP A 225 -2.05 -8.84 -28.33
C ASP A 225 -2.58 -7.39 -28.29
N PRO A 226 -1.84 -6.43 -27.70
CA PRO A 226 -2.31 -5.05 -27.62
C PRO A 226 -2.66 -4.42 -28.96
N LYS A 227 -2.10 -4.91 -30.08
CA LYS A 227 -2.48 -4.44 -31.44
C LYS A 227 -3.97 -4.66 -31.76
N GLN A 228 -4.62 -5.59 -31.08
CA GLN A 228 -6.04 -5.90 -31.23
C GLN A 228 -6.96 -5.00 -30.40
N TRP A 229 -6.40 -4.09 -29.58
CA TRP A 229 -7.17 -3.27 -28.64
C TRP A 229 -7.71 -1.98 -29.25
N LYS A 230 -7.58 -1.77 -30.55
CA LYS A 230 -8.18 -0.61 -31.22
C LYS A 230 -9.69 -0.58 -30.96
N GLY A 231 -10.19 0.53 -30.43
CA GLY A 231 -11.57 0.75 -30.01
C GLY A 231 -11.85 0.42 -28.54
N PHE A 232 -10.90 -0.17 -27.81
CA PHE A 232 -11.10 -0.55 -26.41
C PHE A 232 -11.25 0.68 -25.50
N LYS A 233 -12.02 0.49 -24.44
CA LYS A 233 -12.20 1.46 -23.34
C LYS A 233 -11.44 0.97 -22.12
N PHE A 234 -10.41 1.70 -21.74
CA PHE A 234 -9.62 1.44 -20.56
C PHE A 234 -9.98 2.38 -19.40
N GLY A 235 -10.06 1.84 -18.19
CA GLY A 235 -10.13 2.61 -16.95
C GLY A 235 -8.73 2.92 -16.41
N VAL A 236 -8.55 4.13 -15.87
CA VAL A 236 -7.42 4.50 -15.03
C VAL A 236 -7.92 5.30 -13.82
N PRO A 237 -7.26 5.23 -12.66
CA PRO A 237 -7.74 5.89 -11.44
C PRO A 237 -7.79 7.42 -11.54
N PHE A 238 -6.85 8.01 -12.28
CA PHE A 238 -6.73 9.46 -12.41
C PHE A 238 -5.83 9.84 -13.59
N GLU A 239 -6.00 11.05 -14.10
CA GLU A 239 -5.21 11.57 -15.24
C GLU A 239 -3.72 11.67 -14.89
N TYR A 240 -3.40 12.28 -13.75
CA TYR A 240 -2.03 12.45 -13.26
C TYR A 240 -1.60 11.24 -12.43
N SER A 241 -1.44 10.09 -13.09
CA SER A 241 -1.12 8.84 -12.42
C SER A 241 -0.16 7.96 -13.21
N MET A 242 0.60 7.16 -12.47
CA MET A 242 1.47 6.12 -13.07
C MET A 242 0.67 5.13 -13.91
N HIS A 243 -0.58 4.87 -13.52
CA HIS A 243 -1.51 4.03 -14.26
C HIS A 243 -1.79 4.57 -15.67
N ASN A 244 -2.08 5.85 -15.78
CA ASN A 244 -2.29 6.50 -17.08
C ASN A 244 -1.00 6.49 -17.90
N PHE A 245 0.13 6.88 -17.31
CA PHE A 245 1.39 6.97 -18.05
C PHE A 245 1.93 5.61 -18.48
N LEU A 246 1.83 4.58 -17.64
CA LEU A 246 2.25 3.21 -18.00
C LEU A 246 1.30 2.58 -19.02
N LEU A 247 -0.01 2.80 -18.93
CA LEU A 247 -0.96 2.31 -19.95
C LEU A 247 -0.67 2.96 -21.31
N ARG A 248 -0.53 4.29 -21.33
CA ARG A 248 -0.18 5.05 -22.54
C ARG A 248 1.14 4.60 -23.13
N TYR A 249 2.15 4.37 -22.29
CA TYR A 249 3.44 3.83 -22.70
C TYR A 249 3.27 2.44 -23.34
N TYR A 250 2.59 1.53 -22.63
CA TYR A 250 2.40 0.15 -23.06
C TYR A 250 1.72 0.06 -24.43
N VAL A 251 0.60 0.75 -24.63
CA VAL A 251 -0.14 0.68 -25.90
C VAL A 251 0.60 1.39 -27.04
N ALA A 252 1.30 2.50 -26.75
CA ALA A 252 2.09 3.23 -27.74
C ALA A 252 3.27 2.40 -28.26
N GLU A 253 3.96 1.66 -27.40
CA GLU A 253 5.04 0.77 -27.81
C GLU A 253 4.54 -0.43 -28.63
N HIS A 254 3.24 -0.75 -28.53
CA HIS A 254 2.59 -1.74 -29.39
C HIS A 254 1.93 -1.11 -30.63
N GLY A 255 2.14 0.18 -30.89
CA GLY A 255 1.72 0.87 -32.10
C GLY A 255 0.31 1.46 -32.06
N LEU A 256 -0.35 1.51 -30.89
CA LEU A 256 -1.63 2.18 -30.72
C LEU A 256 -1.45 3.60 -30.16
N ASP A 257 -2.07 4.58 -30.80
CA ASP A 257 -2.14 5.92 -30.26
C ASP A 257 -3.19 6.00 -29.13
N PRO A 258 -2.80 6.31 -27.87
CA PRO A 258 -3.72 6.25 -26.74
C PRO A 258 -4.84 7.30 -26.74
N ASP A 259 -4.74 8.36 -27.54
CA ASP A 259 -5.80 9.39 -27.64
C ASP A 259 -6.67 9.22 -28.90
N LYS A 260 -6.31 8.32 -29.82
CA LYS A 260 -7.02 8.11 -31.09
C LYS A 260 -7.55 6.69 -31.26
N ASP A 261 -6.75 5.69 -30.91
CA ASP A 261 -7.06 4.29 -31.17
C ASP A 261 -7.80 3.63 -30.00
N ILE A 262 -7.69 4.15 -28.79
CA ILE A 262 -8.42 3.66 -27.60
C ILE A 262 -9.07 4.82 -26.86
N GLN A 263 -9.90 4.51 -25.85
CA GLN A 263 -10.43 5.50 -24.91
C GLN A 263 -9.87 5.23 -23.52
N ILE A 264 -9.29 6.23 -22.88
CA ILE A 264 -8.87 6.17 -21.48
C ILE A 264 -9.86 6.99 -20.65
N ARG A 265 -10.47 6.37 -19.64
CA ARG A 265 -11.49 6.98 -18.77
C ARG A 265 -11.01 6.99 -17.33
N VAL A 266 -11.24 8.11 -16.65
CA VAL A 266 -10.99 8.21 -15.21
C VAL A 266 -12.13 7.50 -14.47
N VAL A 267 -11.78 6.46 -13.71
CA VAL A 267 -12.72 5.67 -12.91
C VAL A 267 -12.10 5.44 -11.53
N PRO A 268 -12.76 5.80 -10.42
CA PRO A 268 -12.24 5.52 -9.08
C PRO A 268 -11.99 4.01 -8.87
N PRO A 269 -10.91 3.61 -8.17
CA PRO A 269 -10.59 2.18 -7.98
C PRO A 269 -11.77 1.32 -7.45
N PRO A 270 -12.57 1.78 -6.47
CA PRO A 270 -13.73 1.02 -5.98
C PRO A 270 -14.78 0.71 -7.06
N GLU A 271 -14.84 1.48 -8.14
CA GLU A 271 -15.82 1.37 -9.21
C GLU A 271 -15.29 0.55 -10.42
N MET A 272 -14.00 0.21 -10.44
CA MET A 272 -13.35 -0.45 -11.58
C MET A 272 -13.98 -1.80 -11.91
N VAL A 273 -14.14 -2.66 -10.91
CA VAL A 273 -14.65 -4.04 -11.10
C VAL A 273 -16.11 -4.02 -11.56
N ALA A 274 -16.92 -3.10 -11.02
CA ALA A 274 -18.32 -2.93 -11.42
C ALA A 274 -18.43 -2.44 -12.88
N ASN A 275 -17.61 -1.48 -13.29
CA ASN A 275 -17.59 -0.99 -14.67
C ASN A 275 -17.07 -2.04 -15.66
N LEU A 276 -16.08 -2.84 -15.25
CA LEU A 276 -15.61 -3.98 -16.04
C LEU A 276 -16.75 -5.00 -16.22
N ARG A 277 -17.44 -5.38 -15.15
CA ARG A 277 -18.58 -6.32 -15.16
C ARG A 277 -19.74 -5.85 -16.04
N ALA A 278 -20.01 -4.55 -16.04
CA ALA A 278 -21.09 -3.97 -16.83
C ALA A 278 -20.76 -3.84 -18.33
N GLY A 279 -19.54 -4.17 -18.76
CA GLY A 279 -19.08 -3.95 -20.13
C GLY A 279 -18.86 -2.47 -20.48
N ASN A 280 -18.79 -1.59 -19.46
CA ASN A 280 -18.46 -0.18 -19.66
C ASN A 280 -16.98 0.03 -20.00
N LEU A 281 -16.14 -0.92 -19.57
CA LEU A 281 -14.70 -1.00 -19.82
C LEU A 281 -14.36 -2.36 -20.44
N ASP A 282 -13.43 -2.36 -21.39
CA ASP A 282 -12.80 -3.57 -21.94
C ASP A 282 -11.62 -4.03 -21.07
N GLY A 283 -11.03 -3.10 -20.33
CA GLY A 283 -9.97 -3.35 -19.39
C GLY A 283 -9.64 -2.12 -18.55
N TYR A 284 -8.63 -2.23 -17.70
CA TYR A 284 -8.09 -1.09 -16.96
C TYR A 284 -6.63 -1.32 -16.59
N LEU A 285 -5.92 -0.23 -16.28
CA LEU A 285 -4.69 -0.29 -15.50
C LEU A 285 -5.00 0.37 -14.14
N SER A 286 -4.99 -0.43 -13.08
CA SER A 286 -5.48 -0.04 -11.76
C SER A 286 -4.54 -0.55 -10.66
N PRO A 287 -4.54 0.06 -9.46
CA PRO A 287 -3.83 -0.52 -8.32
C PRO A 287 -4.59 -1.70 -7.73
N ASP A 288 -3.87 -2.58 -7.07
CA ASP A 288 -4.46 -3.60 -6.21
C ASP A 288 -5.19 -2.97 -5.00
N PRO A 289 -6.22 -3.65 -4.44
CA PRO A 289 -6.60 -5.04 -4.68
C PRO A 289 -7.61 -5.23 -5.81
N PHE A 290 -8.00 -4.17 -6.52
CA PHE A 290 -9.07 -4.25 -7.53
C PHE A 290 -8.70 -5.11 -8.75
N ASN A 291 -7.41 -5.27 -9.03
CA ASN A 291 -6.95 -6.22 -10.06
C ASN A 291 -7.26 -7.66 -9.63
N GLN A 292 -6.83 -8.04 -8.42
CA GLN A 292 -7.11 -9.37 -7.88
C GLN A 292 -8.59 -9.60 -7.62
N ARG A 293 -9.34 -8.54 -7.27
CA ARG A 293 -10.79 -8.60 -7.07
C ARG A 293 -11.54 -8.95 -8.35
N ALA A 294 -11.15 -8.41 -9.51
CA ALA A 294 -11.75 -8.80 -10.79
C ALA A 294 -11.53 -10.28 -11.13
N VAL A 295 -10.36 -10.83 -10.80
CA VAL A 295 -10.08 -12.27 -10.94
C VAL A 295 -10.93 -13.08 -9.96
N TRP A 296 -10.97 -12.69 -8.70
CA TRP A 296 -11.75 -13.33 -7.64
C TRP A 296 -13.23 -13.43 -8.02
N GLU A 297 -13.77 -12.36 -8.59
CA GLU A 297 -15.15 -12.27 -9.04
C GLU A 297 -15.40 -12.88 -10.43
N LYS A 298 -14.36 -13.42 -11.08
CA LYS A 298 -14.41 -14.04 -12.42
C LYS A 298 -14.89 -13.08 -13.53
N VAL A 299 -14.65 -11.79 -13.35
CA VAL A 299 -15.02 -10.72 -14.30
C VAL A 299 -13.86 -10.35 -15.23
N GLY A 300 -12.64 -10.45 -14.71
CA GLY A 300 -11.44 -10.13 -15.49
C GLY A 300 -10.30 -11.10 -15.24
N PHE A 301 -9.26 -10.96 -16.04
CA PHE A 301 -7.99 -11.65 -15.86
C PHE A 301 -6.83 -10.65 -15.90
N ILE A 302 -5.75 -10.97 -15.18
CA ILE A 302 -4.52 -10.19 -15.19
C ILE A 302 -3.80 -10.47 -16.50
N HIS A 303 -3.70 -9.46 -17.37
CA HIS A 303 -2.97 -9.56 -18.63
C HIS A 303 -1.46 -9.48 -18.40
N THR A 304 -1.01 -8.50 -17.63
CA THR A 304 0.39 -8.32 -17.22
C THR A 304 0.48 -7.47 -15.95
N LEU A 305 1.49 -7.71 -15.12
CA LEU A 305 1.79 -6.83 -13.99
C LEU A 305 2.57 -5.61 -14.50
N THR A 306 2.37 -4.44 -13.89
CA THR A 306 3.18 -3.26 -14.25
C THR A 306 4.66 -3.42 -13.89
N LYS A 307 4.99 -4.31 -12.94
CA LYS A 307 6.36 -4.75 -12.65
C LYS A 307 7.06 -5.30 -13.90
N ASP A 308 6.33 -6.00 -14.78
CA ASP A 308 6.89 -6.55 -16.01
C ASP A 308 7.21 -5.45 -17.04
N LEU A 309 6.60 -4.26 -16.89
CA LEU A 309 6.84 -3.10 -17.75
C LEU A 309 8.01 -2.26 -17.24
N TRP A 310 8.03 -2.03 -15.93
CA TRP A 310 9.07 -1.30 -15.20
C TRP A 310 9.17 -1.82 -13.78
N ASP A 311 10.18 -2.65 -13.51
CA ASP A 311 10.39 -3.16 -12.16
C ASP A 311 10.81 -2.04 -11.18
N GLY A 312 10.11 -1.96 -10.05
CA GLY A 312 10.36 -1.00 -8.99
C GLY A 312 9.86 0.40 -9.33
N HIS A 313 8.91 0.52 -10.27
CA HIS A 313 8.32 1.80 -10.60
C HIS A 313 7.57 2.38 -9.37
N PRO A 314 7.58 3.71 -9.18
CA PRO A 314 6.80 4.35 -8.13
C PRO A 314 5.32 4.18 -8.42
N CYS A 315 4.48 4.11 -7.38
CA CYS A 315 3.03 4.07 -7.54
C CYS A 315 2.39 5.23 -6.77
N CYS A 316 2.22 5.06 -5.47
CA CYS A 316 1.65 6.07 -4.58
C CYS A 316 2.70 6.62 -3.63
N ALA A 317 2.37 7.74 -3.01
CA ALA A 317 3.25 8.50 -2.16
C ALA A 317 2.50 9.17 -1.03
N PHE A 318 3.25 9.41 0.04
CA PHE A 318 2.85 10.27 1.12
C PHE A 318 3.27 11.70 0.78
N ALA A 319 2.31 12.61 0.71
CA ALA A 319 2.52 13.99 0.29
C ALA A 319 1.79 14.99 1.19
N CYS A 320 2.30 16.21 1.27
CA CYS A 320 1.67 17.32 1.99
C CYS A 320 1.96 18.65 1.30
N SER A 321 1.28 19.71 1.73
CA SER A 321 1.62 21.05 1.25
C SER A 321 2.97 21.49 1.79
N GLN A 322 3.75 22.23 0.99
CA GLN A 322 5.01 22.80 1.44
C GLN A 322 4.80 23.76 2.62
N GLU A 323 3.69 24.50 2.60
CA GLU A 323 3.27 25.39 3.70
C GLU A 323 3.18 24.63 5.03
N PHE A 324 2.47 23.50 5.06
CA PHE A 324 2.33 22.68 6.28
C PHE A 324 3.69 22.28 6.86
N ALA A 325 4.61 21.81 6.02
CA ALA A 325 5.93 21.37 6.46
C ALA A 325 6.82 22.53 6.95
N LEU A 326 6.66 23.73 6.37
CA LEU A 326 7.40 24.92 6.81
C LEU A 326 6.83 25.52 8.10
N THR A 327 5.52 25.47 8.30
CA THR A 327 4.88 26.04 9.50
C THR A 327 4.85 25.07 10.69
N HIS A 328 4.89 23.76 10.45
CA HIS A 328 4.91 22.72 11.48
C HIS A 328 6.07 21.72 11.27
N PRO A 329 7.34 22.18 11.27
CA PRO A 329 8.48 21.34 10.91
C PRO A 329 8.70 20.16 11.84
N ASN A 330 8.44 20.29 13.16
CA ASN A 330 8.61 19.17 14.08
C ASN A 330 7.49 18.14 13.90
N THR A 331 6.24 18.60 13.73
CA THR A 331 5.10 17.74 13.36
C THR A 331 5.32 17.01 12.05
N TYR A 332 5.79 17.70 11.01
CA TYR A 332 6.12 17.10 9.72
C TYR A 332 7.21 16.02 9.85
N GLY A 333 8.30 16.32 10.57
CA GLY A 333 9.37 15.36 10.81
C GLY A 333 8.89 14.12 11.57
N ALA A 334 8.06 14.30 12.60
CA ALA A 334 7.41 13.21 13.34
C ALA A 334 6.53 12.35 12.43
N LEU A 335 5.72 12.98 11.57
CA LEU A 335 4.82 12.28 10.67
C LEU A 335 5.60 11.48 9.62
N LEU A 336 6.64 12.08 9.02
CA LEU A 336 7.49 11.40 8.06
C LEU A 336 8.19 10.17 8.68
N LYS A 337 8.67 10.27 9.93
CA LYS A 337 9.23 9.12 10.66
C LYS A 337 8.21 8.00 10.81
N SER A 338 6.98 8.32 11.23
CA SER A 338 5.91 7.32 11.36
C SER A 338 5.65 6.58 10.04
N ILE A 339 5.61 7.32 8.92
CA ILE A 339 5.38 6.73 7.59
C ILE A 339 6.56 5.88 7.13
N VAL A 340 7.81 6.33 7.32
CA VAL A 340 8.99 5.54 6.95
C VAL A 340 9.08 4.24 7.75
N GLU A 341 8.78 4.27 9.05
CA GLU A 341 8.70 3.06 9.87
C GLU A 341 7.60 2.11 9.40
N ALA A 342 6.40 2.63 9.10
CA ALA A 342 5.29 1.84 8.59
C ALA A 342 5.58 1.22 7.22
N THR A 343 6.31 1.93 6.37
CA THR A 343 6.73 1.46 5.04
C THR A 343 7.69 0.26 5.19
N HIS A 344 8.71 0.38 6.06
CA HIS A 344 9.63 -0.72 6.35
C HIS A 344 8.98 -1.89 7.10
N TYR A 345 8.00 -1.62 7.94
CA TYR A 345 7.21 -2.67 8.56
C TYR A 345 6.43 -3.45 7.49
N SER A 346 5.90 -2.75 6.49
CA SER A 346 5.08 -3.33 5.42
C SER A 346 5.90 -4.09 4.36
N SER A 347 7.15 -3.70 4.13
CA SER A 347 8.04 -4.37 3.16
C SER A 347 8.43 -5.78 3.62
N LYS A 348 8.54 -6.01 4.92
CA LYS A 348 8.88 -7.32 5.52
C LYS A 348 7.82 -8.37 5.21
N THR A 349 8.19 -9.36 4.39
CA THR A 349 7.32 -10.47 3.99
C THR A 349 6.63 -11.16 5.15
N GLU A 350 7.33 -11.32 6.29
CA GLU A 350 6.76 -11.95 7.47
C GLU A 350 5.61 -11.16 8.09
N ASN A 351 5.47 -9.86 7.84
CA ASN A 351 4.38 -9.03 8.37
C ASN A 351 3.17 -8.97 7.44
N ARG A 352 3.37 -9.25 6.15
CA ARG A 352 2.36 -9.01 5.10
C ARG A 352 1.05 -9.79 5.27
N LYS A 353 1.10 -10.96 5.89
CA LYS A 353 -0.11 -11.74 6.21
C LYS A 353 -0.96 -11.06 7.30
N ASP A 354 -0.33 -10.64 8.38
CA ASP A 354 -1.00 -9.95 9.50
C ASP A 354 -1.53 -8.59 9.02
N ILE A 355 -0.77 -7.89 8.16
CA ILE A 355 -1.20 -6.67 7.49
C ILE A 355 -2.45 -6.90 6.64
N ALA A 356 -2.49 -7.98 5.86
CA ALA A 356 -3.66 -8.28 5.01
C ALA A 356 -4.95 -8.38 5.82
N ALA A 357 -4.89 -9.02 6.99
CA ALA A 357 -6.02 -9.11 7.91
C ALA A 357 -6.37 -7.74 8.51
N ALA A 358 -5.37 -6.94 8.90
CA ALA A 358 -5.57 -5.64 9.53
C ALA A 358 -6.23 -4.62 8.59
N ILE A 359 -5.85 -4.56 7.31
CA ILE A 359 -6.37 -3.55 6.37
C ILE A 359 -7.64 -3.99 5.61
N ALA A 360 -8.07 -5.24 5.75
CA ALA A 360 -9.27 -5.78 5.11
C ALA A 360 -10.61 -5.13 5.51
N PRO A 361 -10.86 -4.78 6.79
CA PRO A 361 -12.20 -4.39 7.25
C PRO A 361 -12.77 -3.12 6.60
N ALA A 362 -14.06 -2.89 6.82
CA ALA A 362 -14.87 -1.88 6.15
C ALA A 362 -14.42 -0.43 6.42
N ASN A 363 -13.78 -0.15 7.55
CA ASN A 363 -13.16 1.16 7.83
C ASN A 363 -11.92 1.44 6.96
N TYR A 364 -11.29 0.39 6.41
CA TYR A 364 -10.10 0.48 5.55
C TYR A 364 -10.40 0.07 4.11
N LEU A 365 -9.94 -1.10 3.64
CA LEU A 365 -10.10 -1.46 2.23
C LEU A 365 -11.51 -1.97 1.89
N ASN A 366 -12.22 -2.54 2.87
CA ASN A 366 -13.48 -3.26 2.65
C ASN A 366 -13.33 -4.36 1.59
N GLN A 367 -12.31 -5.20 1.73
CA GLN A 367 -11.99 -6.27 0.78
C GLN A 367 -11.74 -7.59 1.52
N PRO A 368 -12.01 -8.76 0.91
CA PRO A 368 -11.75 -10.04 1.54
C PRO A 368 -10.25 -10.22 1.80
N VAL A 369 -9.94 -10.73 2.99
CA VAL A 369 -8.57 -11.08 3.39
C VAL A 369 -7.87 -11.94 2.32
N PRO A 370 -8.48 -12.99 1.73
CA PRO A 370 -7.81 -13.78 0.69
C PRO A 370 -7.44 -13.01 -0.58
N VAL A 371 -8.16 -11.92 -0.90
CA VAL A 371 -7.84 -11.07 -2.05
C VAL A 371 -6.60 -10.22 -1.72
N ILE A 372 -6.54 -9.65 -0.52
CA ILE A 372 -5.41 -8.84 -0.07
C ILE A 372 -4.16 -9.70 0.14
N GLU A 373 -4.29 -10.90 0.72
CA GLU A 373 -3.18 -11.84 0.87
C GLU A 373 -2.56 -12.22 -0.48
N GLN A 374 -3.38 -12.50 -1.50
CA GLN A 374 -2.89 -12.79 -2.85
C GLN A 374 -2.05 -11.66 -3.45
N VAL A 375 -2.38 -10.41 -3.09
CA VAL A 375 -1.62 -9.22 -3.48
C VAL A 375 -0.33 -9.12 -2.68
N LEU A 376 -0.42 -9.05 -1.35
CA LEU A 376 0.74 -8.76 -0.50
C LEU A 376 1.75 -9.91 -0.44
N LEU A 377 1.30 -11.16 -0.55
CA LEU A 377 2.16 -12.35 -0.53
C LEU A 377 2.61 -12.78 -1.94
N GLY A 378 2.04 -12.19 -2.99
CA GLY A 378 2.46 -12.47 -4.36
C GLY A 378 2.11 -13.86 -4.89
N ARG A 379 1.29 -14.64 -4.18
CA ARG A 379 0.76 -15.92 -4.68
C ARG A 379 -0.70 -15.74 -5.05
N TYR A 380 -1.03 -15.75 -6.34
CA TYR A 380 -2.34 -15.32 -6.82
C TYR A 380 -2.80 -16.08 -8.06
N ALA A 381 -4.12 -16.20 -8.23
CA ALA A 381 -4.69 -16.65 -9.50
C ALA A 381 -4.66 -15.51 -10.52
N ASP A 382 -4.30 -15.81 -11.77
CA ASP A 382 -4.24 -14.81 -12.85
C ASP A 382 -5.57 -14.64 -13.61
N GLY A 383 -6.54 -15.53 -13.40
CA GLY A 383 -7.82 -15.54 -14.12
C GLY A 383 -7.78 -16.23 -15.49
N LEU A 384 -6.63 -16.78 -15.87
CA LEU A 384 -6.40 -17.60 -17.06
C LEU A 384 -6.24 -19.09 -16.74
N GLY A 385 -6.32 -19.46 -15.46
CA GLY A 385 -6.26 -20.83 -14.99
C GLY A 385 -4.94 -21.19 -14.31
N GLU A 386 -4.01 -20.23 -14.18
CA GLU A 386 -2.74 -20.45 -13.50
C GLU A 386 -2.69 -19.73 -12.14
N VAL A 387 -1.92 -20.32 -11.23
CA VAL A 387 -1.51 -19.68 -9.98
C VAL A 387 -0.08 -19.20 -10.16
N LYS A 388 0.12 -17.89 -10.09
CA LYS A 388 1.43 -17.24 -10.18
C LYS A 388 2.05 -17.10 -8.79
N HIS A 389 3.38 -17.03 -8.75
CA HIS A 389 4.15 -16.74 -7.55
C HIS A 389 5.19 -15.66 -7.85
N VAL A 390 4.84 -14.42 -7.52
CA VAL A 390 5.65 -13.20 -7.68
C VAL A 390 5.63 -12.44 -6.34
N PRO A 391 6.46 -12.84 -5.36
CA PRO A 391 6.44 -12.29 -3.99
C PRO A 391 6.60 -10.77 -3.91
N ASP A 392 7.26 -10.18 -4.91
CA ASP A 392 7.55 -8.76 -5.07
C ASP A 392 6.62 -8.09 -6.10
N ARG A 393 5.44 -8.67 -6.40
CA ARG A 393 4.41 -8.02 -7.26
C ARG A 393 4.00 -6.65 -6.73
N ILE A 394 4.11 -6.45 -5.43
CA ILE A 394 4.05 -5.19 -4.71
C ILE A 394 5.16 -5.19 -3.66
N ASP A 395 5.78 -4.04 -3.45
CA ASP A 395 6.68 -3.81 -2.32
C ASP A 395 6.60 -2.37 -1.82
N PHE A 396 7.23 -2.11 -0.68
CA PHE A 396 7.16 -0.86 0.06
C PHE A 396 8.59 -0.31 0.25
N ASP A 397 8.94 0.70 -0.53
CA ASP A 397 10.23 1.41 -0.48
C ASP A 397 9.94 2.90 -0.34
N PRO A 398 10.37 3.56 0.75
CA PRO A 398 10.01 4.94 1.00
C PRO A 398 10.77 5.94 0.14
N PHE A 399 11.84 5.54 -0.56
CA PHE A 399 12.78 6.50 -1.11
C PHE A 399 12.24 7.22 -2.37
N PRO A 400 12.07 8.55 -2.35
CA PRO A 400 11.52 9.30 -3.47
C PRO A 400 12.62 9.69 -4.47
N TRP A 401 13.08 8.73 -5.27
CA TRP A 401 14.13 8.97 -6.28
C TRP A 401 13.78 10.16 -7.20
N HIS A 402 14.67 11.14 -7.34
CA HIS A 402 14.49 12.24 -8.29
C HIS A 402 14.36 11.74 -9.73
N SER A 403 15.06 10.65 -10.09
CA SER A 403 14.96 10.04 -11.42
C SER A 403 13.55 9.53 -11.73
N MET A 404 12.76 9.14 -10.73
CA MET A 404 11.35 8.80 -10.90
C MET A 404 10.51 10.03 -11.26
N ALA A 405 10.73 11.15 -10.56
CA ALA A 405 10.05 12.42 -10.86
C ALA A 405 10.40 12.92 -12.26
N VAL A 406 11.68 12.87 -12.65
CA VAL A 406 12.13 13.25 -13.98
C VAL A 406 11.42 12.39 -15.04
N TRP A 407 11.36 11.06 -14.88
CA TRP A 407 10.64 10.21 -15.81
C TRP A 407 9.15 10.60 -15.91
N ILE A 408 8.48 10.83 -14.78
CA ILE A 408 7.08 11.26 -14.77
C ILE A 408 6.90 12.57 -15.53
N LEU A 409 7.75 13.56 -15.29
CA LEU A 409 7.74 14.84 -16.00
C LEU A 409 7.98 14.64 -17.50
N THR A 410 8.85 13.70 -17.91
CA THR A 410 9.02 13.37 -19.34
C THR A 410 7.74 12.82 -19.95
N GLN A 411 7.00 11.98 -19.24
CA GLN A 411 5.72 11.46 -19.74
C GLN A 411 4.65 12.54 -19.77
N MET A 412 4.62 13.43 -18.77
CA MET A 412 3.74 14.59 -18.78
C MET A 412 4.01 15.51 -19.98
N LYS A 413 5.29 15.75 -20.32
CA LYS A 413 5.67 16.50 -21.52
C LYS A 413 5.35 15.73 -22.80
N ARG A 414 5.72 14.44 -22.91
CA ARG A 414 5.47 13.56 -24.07
C ARG A 414 4.00 13.61 -24.50
N TRP A 415 3.08 13.64 -23.54
CA TRP A 415 1.63 13.63 -23.78
C TRP A 415 0.99 15.03 -23.75
N GLY A 416 1.77 16.10 -23.72
CA GLY A 416 1.29 17.47 -23.91
C GLY A 416 0.68 18.14 -22.67
N TYR A 417 0.78 17.52 -21.49
CA TYR A 417 0.35 18.14 -20.23
C TYR A 417 1.28 19.30 -19.82
N ILE A 418 2.57 19.18 -20.15
CA ILE A 418 3.57 20.23 -19.98
C ILE A 418 4.04 20.67 -21.38
N LYS A 419 4.09 21.98 -21.62
CA LYS A 419 4.54 22.57 -22.88
C LYS A 419 5.83 23.37 -22.69
N GLY A 420 6.65 23.43 -23.73
CA GLY A 420 7.87 24.24 -23.74
C GLY A 420 9.07 23.56 -23.09
N ASN A 421 10.06 24.37 -22.69
CA ASN A 421 11.26 23.90 -22.00
C ASN A 421 10.94 23.59 -20.53
N VAL A 422 11.48 22.49 -20.01
CA VAL A 422 11.18 21.99 -18.66
C VAL A 422 12.49 21.79 -17.90
N ASP A 423 12.64 22.47 -16.76
CA ASP A 423 13.75 22.20 -15.84
C ASP A 423 13.39 21.01 -14.94
N TYR A 424 13.54 19.81 -15.50
CA TYR A 424 13.16 18.56 -14.85
C TYR A 424 13.82 18.37 -13.49
N GLN A 425 15.11 18.69 -13.38
CA GLN A 425 15.90 18.42 -12.18
C GLN A 425 15.51 19.35 -11.04
N THR A 426 15.25 20.63 -11.33
CA THR A 426 14.79 21.57 -10.32
C THR A 426 13.39 21.22 -9.81
N ILE A 427 12.46 20.90 -10.72
CA ILE A 427 11.10 20.49 -10.32
C ILE A 427 11.16 19.20 -9.49
N ALA A 428 11.94 18.21 -9.92
CA ALA A 428 12.12 16.96 -9.18
C ALA A 428 12.63 17.20 -7.76
N ARG A 429 13.67 18.03 -7.56
CA ARG A 429 14.21 18.34 -6.22
C ARG A 429 13.27 19.13 -5.34
N GLN A 430 12.42 19.99 -5.92
CA GLN A 430 11.47 20.80 -5.16
C GLN A 430 10.30 19.95 -4.62
N VAL A 431 9.89 18.93 -5.37
CA VAL A 431 8.71 18.12 -5.02
C VAL A 431 9.11 16.82 -4.35
N TYR A 432 10.09 16.07 -4.86
CA TYR A 432 10.48 14.77 -4.31
C TYR A 432 11.58 14.97 -3.28
N LEU A 433 11.23 15.01 -2.00
CA LEU A 433 12.17 15.40 -0.93
C LEU A 433 13.05 14.23 -0.48
N ALA A 434 13.91 13.76 -1.38
CA ALA A 434 14.83 12.66 -1.09
C ALA A 434 15.75 12.96 0.10
N SER A 435 16.20 14.21 0.27
CA SER A 435 17.02 14.63 1.41
C SER A 435 16.35 14.41 2.76
N ASP A 436 15.04 14.65 2.84
CA ASP A 436 14.27 14.50 4.07
C ASP A 436 14.10 13.02 4.39
N CYS A 437 13.81 12.21 3.37
CA CYS A 437 13.77 10.75 3.49
C CYS A 437 15.13 10.20 3.95
N GLU A 438 16.23 10.60 3.31
CA GLU A 438 17.59 10.19 3.70
C GLU A 438 17.89 10.49 5.17
N LYS A 439 17.52 11.69 5.64
CA LYS A 439 17.71 12.08 7.04
C LYS A 439 16.92 11.14 7.98
N VAL A 440 15.66 10.88 7.68
CA VAL A 440 14.81 10.00 8.48
C VAL A 440 15.31 8.55 8.44
N LEU A 441 15.76 8.05 7.28
CA LEU A 441 16.36 6.72 7.15
C LEU A 441 17.62 6.60 8.03
N LYS A 442 18.51 7.60 8.01
CA LYS A 442 19.70 7.64 8.88
C LYS A 442 19.33 7.64 10.36
N GLU A 443 18.38 8.48 10.76
CA GLU A 443 17.93 8.60 12.15
C GLU A 443 17.30 7.30 12.67
N LEU A 444 16.58 6.57 11.82
CA LEU A 444 15.92 5.31 12.18
C LEU A 444 16.81 4.07 11.99
N GLY A 445 18.04 4.25 11.48
CA GLY A 445 19.00 3.15 11.25
C GLY A 445 18.65 2.25 10.06
N TYR A 446 17.90 2.75 9.09
CA TYR A 446 17.59 2.03 7.84
C TYR A 446 18.67 2.26 6.77
N PRO A 447 18.79 1.35 5.77
CA PRO A 447 19.67 1.55 4.63
C PRO A 447 19.34 2.83 3.88
N VAL A 448 20.37 3.60 3.54
CA VAL A 448 20.24 4.87 2.81
C VAL A 448 20.88 4.68 1.43
N PRO A 449 20.16 4.98 0.34
CA PRO A 449 20.74 4.97 -1.00
C PRO A 449 21.94 5.91 -1.13
N SER A 450 22.89 5.57 -2.00
CA SER A 450 24.12 6.36 -2.23
C SER A 450 23.90 7.63 -3.09
N GLY A 451 22.69 7.82 -3.60
CA GLY A 451 22.31 8.96 -4.41
C GLY A 451 20.81 8.97 -4.70
N THR A 452 20.37 10.02 -5.39
CA THR A 452 18.94 10.29 -5.62
C THR A 452 18.49 10.02 -7.06
N ASN A 453 19.42 9.58 -7.92
CA ASN A 453 19.20 9.33 -9.34
C ASN A 453 19.73 7.94 -9.73
N LYS A 454 18.98 7.25 -10.58
CA LYS A 454 19.43 6.06 -11.30
C LYS A 454 18.73 5.96 -12.65
N ASN A 455 19.38 5.30 -13.61
CA ASN A 455 18.77 4.99 -14.91
C ASN A 455 17.83 3.80 -14.77
N TYR A 456 16.86 3.70 -15.68
CA TYR A 456 15.89 2.61 -15.72
C TYR A 456 15.83 1.99 -17.12
N PHE A 457 15.48 0.71 -17.20
CA PHE A 457 15.06 0.08 -18.45
C PHE A 457 13.56 -0.17 -18.39
N ILE A 458 12.81 0.49 -19.27
CA ILE A 458 11.34 0.50 -19.27
C ILE A 458 10.89 -0.04 -20.62
N MET A 459 10.32 -1.25 -20.59
CA MET A 459 9.98 -2.04 -21.78
C MET A 459 11.12 -2.09 -22.81
N GLY A 460 12.34 -2.36 -22.35
CA GLY A 460 13.53 -2.49 -23.20
C GLY A 460 14.15 -1.18 -23.68
N LYS A 461 13.59 0.00 -23.33
CA LYS A 461 14.20 1.30 -23.60
C LYS A 461 14.91 1.83 -22.36
N GLU A 462 16.16 2.27 -22.52
CA GLU A 462 16.89 2.94 -21.45
C GLU A 462 16.34 4.36 -21.24
N PHE A 463 16.05 4.68 -19.99
CA PHE A 463 15.84 6.04 -19.52
C PHE A 463 17.10 6.53 -18.81
N ASP A 464 17.88 7.35 -19.51
CA ASP A 464 18.97 8.14 -18.94
C ASP A 464 18.40 9.43 -18.34
N VAL A 465 18.45 9.53 -17.02
CA VAL A 465 17.92 10.68 -16.26
C VAL A 465 18.59 12.01 -16.64
N THR A 466 19.80 11.96 -17.20
CA THR A 466 20.55 13.15 -17.64
C THR A 466 20.13 13.63 -19.03
N LYS A 467 19.38 12.82 -19.79
CA LYS A 467 18.93 13.10 -21.16
C LYS A 467 17.41 12.93 -21.35
N PRO A 468 16.58 13.62 -20.55
CA PRO A 468 15.12 13.44 -20.57
C PRO A 468 14.47 13.79 -21.92
N ASP A 469 14.97 14.81 -22.63
CA ASP A 469 14.40 15.19 -23.93
C ASP A 469 14.80 14.21 -25.04
N ASP A 470 16.01 13.65 -25.01
CA ASP A 470 16.42 12.58 -25.96
C ASP A 470 15.53 11.35 -25.79
N TYR A 471 15.19 11.01 -24.54
CA TYR A 471 14.25 9.93 -24.25
C TYR A 471 12.88 10.18 -24.87
N ILE A 472 12.31 11.39 -24.73
CA ILE A 472 11.04 11.76 -25.38
C ILE A 472 11.17 11.66 -26.91
N ASN A 473 12.28 12.15 -27.45
CA ASN A 473 12.54 12.16 -28.90
C ASN A 473 12.70 10.75 -29.49
N SER A 474 13.02 9.75 -28.66
CA SER A 474 13.14 8.34 -29.05
C SER A 474 11.80 7.65 -29.35
N PHE A 475 10.67 8.29 -29.00
CA PHE A 475 9.34 7.73 -29.20
C PHE A 475 8.69 8.22 -30.49
N THR A 476 8.10 7.27 -31.24
CA THR A 476 7.34 7.54 -32.46
C THR A 476 6.00 8.21 -32.15
N ILE A 477 5.27 7.73 -31.13
CA ILE A 477 3.96 8.27 -30.73
C ILE A 477 4.15 9.21 -29.54
N ARG A 478 3.90 10.50 -29.79
CA ARG A 478 4.00 11.61 -28.81
C ARG A 478 3.15 12.81 -29.24
N ARG A 479 3.11 13.86 -28.42
CA ARG A 479 2.42 15.16 -28.65
C ARG A 479 3.38 16.35 -28.68
N THR A 480 4.69 16.07 -28.74
CA THR A 480 5.77 17.05 -28.66
C THR A 480 6.69 17.02 -29.86
#